data_AF-A0A521MRV3-F1
#
_entry.id   AF-A0A521MRV3-F1
#
_cell.length_a   1.000
_cell.length_b   1.000
_cell.length_c   1.000
_cell.angle_alpha   90.00
_cell.angle_beta   90.00
_cell.angle_gamma   90.00
#
_symmetry.space_group_name_H-M   'P 1'
#
loop_
_entity.id
_entity.type
_entity.pdbx_description
1 polymer ?
#
loop_
_entity_poly.entity_id
_entity_poly.type
_entity_poly.pdbx_seq_one_letter_code
_entity_poly.pdbx_strand_id
1 'polypeptide(L)'
;MKLSLLTLSAFSLFAIGTFNACTTPAEKVENAETKVAEANKDLDKANEEYTADIEKYRVENAAKVAANDKALAEFKIRIASEKKETREAYLKKIAELEKKDSDLKKRLADYKATGKDNWQIFKTEFSHDMDELGKAFKDLTVNNVKD
;
A
#
# COMPACT_ATOMS: atom_id res chain seq x y z
N MET A 1 -66.59 25.58 -21.04
CA MET A 1 -66.24 25.15 -22.42
C MET A 1 -64.72 24.95 -22.44
N LYS A 2 -64.12 23.83 -22.84
CA LYS A 2 -64.51 22.77 -23.78
C LYS A 2 -64.25 21.38 -23.18
N LEU A 3 -65.06 20.42 -23.65
CA LEU A 3 -65.01 18.98 -23.44
C LEU A 3 -63.77 18.35 -24.08
N SER A 4 -63.32 17.20 -23.53
CA SER A 4 -63.04 15.97 -24.30
C SER A 4 -62.77 14.80 -23.31
N LEU A 5 -63.76 13.94 -23.07
CA LEU A 5 -63.89 12.54 -23.58
C LEU A 5 -62.91 11.56 -22.88
N LEU A 6 -63.35 10.85 -21.82
CA LEU A 6 -63.96 9.51 -21.83
C LEU A 6 -63.14 8.43 -22.56
N THR A 7 -62.45 7.59 -21.79
CA THR A 7 -62.36 6.15 -22.06
C THR A 7 -62.56 5.36 -20.77
N LEU A 8 -63.74 4.75 -20.68
CA LEU A 8 -64.06 3.69 -19.74
C LEU A 8 -63.47 2.39 -20.32
N SER A 9 -62.67 1.66 -19.55
CA SER A 9 -62.33 0.27 -19.87
C SER A 9 -62.37 -0.54 -18.59
N ALA A 10 -63.31 -1.48 -18.57
CA ALA A 10 -63.73 -2.26 -17.42
C ALA A 10 -62.68 -3.28 -16.94
N PHE A 11 -62.80 -3.63 -15.67
CA PHE A 11 -62.04 -4.66 -14.96
C PHE A 11 -62.03 -6.02 -15.66
N SER A 12 -60.83 -6.61 -15.77
CA SER A 12 -60.63 -8.05 -15.86
C SER A 12 -59.66 -8.47 -14.75
N LEU A 13 -60.20 -9.02 -13.66
CA LEU A 13 -59.45 -9.78 -12.66
C LEU A 13 -58.92 -11.06 -13.31
N PHE A 14 -57.60 -11.29 -13.30
CA PHE A 14 -57.05 -12.63 -13.02
C PHE A 14 -55.60 -12.49 -12.55
N ALA A 15 -55.37 -12.97 -11.34
CA ALA A 15 -54.06 -13.04 -10.71
C ALA A 15 -53.15 -13.99 -11.51
N ILE A 16 -51.94 -13.53 -11.83
CA ILE A 16 -50.79 -14.40 -12.12
C ILE A 16 -49.70 -13.93 -11.19
N GLY A 17 -49.35 -14.81 -10.24
CA GLY A 17 -48.64 -14.48 -9.01
C GLY A 17 -47.34 -13.73 -9.23
N THR A 18 -47.26 -12.54 -8.65
CA THR A 18 -45.96 -12.00 -8.26
C THR A 18 -45.42 -12.95 -7.20
N PHE A 19 -44.37 -13.70 -7.55
CA PHE A 19 -43.52 -14.39 -6.57
C PHE A 19 -42.82 -13.33 -5.70
N ASN A 20 -43.56 -12.70 -4.80
CA ASN A 20 -43.01 -12.00 -3.67
C ASN A 20 -42.64 -13.08 -2.66
N ALA A 21 -41.36 -13.46 -2.59
CA ALA A 21 -40.83 -14.16 -1.43
C ALA A 21 -41.07 -13.24 -0.21
N CYS A 22 -42.18 -13.47 0.49
CA CYS A 22 -42.62 -12.65 1.61
C CYS A 22 -41.82 -13.07 2.85
N THR A 23 -40.64 -12.48 3.06
CA THR A 23 -39.92 -12.64 4.31
C THR A 23 -40.62 -11.87 5.42
N THR A 24 -40.77 -12.49 6.59
CA THR A 24 -41.45 -11.83 7.72
C THR A 24 -40.60 -10.69 8.29
N PRO A 25 -41.16 -9.71 9.00
CA PRO A 25 -40.36 -8.68 9.66
C PRO A 25 -39.29 -9.25 10.60
N ALA A 26 -39.59 -10.34 11.31
CA ALA A 26 -38.62 -11.03 12.17
C ALA A 26 -37.46 -11.63 11.36
N GLU A 27 -37.76 -12.31 10.26
CA GLU A 27 -36.76 -12.87 9.34
C GLU A 27 -35.92 -11.76 8.66
N LYS A 28 -36.49 -10.58 8.41
CA LYS A 28 -35.73 -9.42 7.92
C LYS A 28 -34.75 -8.88 8.98
N VAL A 29 -35.14 -8.86 10.25
CA VAL A 29 -34.26 -8.46 11.37
C VAL A 29 -33.13 -9.46 11.53
N GLU A 30 -33.43 -10.76 11.59
CA GLU A 30 -32.44 -11.84 11.71
C GLU A 30 -31.43 -11.82 10.54
N ASN A 31 -31.91 -11.64 9.31
CA ASN A 31 -31.05 -11.51 8.13
C ASN A 31 -30.18 -10.24 8.19
N ALA A 32 -30.70 -9.13 8.72
CA ALA A 32 -29.92 -7.91 8.88
C ALA A 32 -28.84 -8.07 9.96
N GLU A 33 -29.17 -8.69 11.10
CA GLU A 33 -28.21 -8.99 12.17
C GLU A 33 -27.09 -9.92 11.68
N THR A 34 -27.44 -10.96 10.92
CA THR A 34 -26.47 -11.88 10.32
C THR A 34 -25.53 -11.15 9.36
N LYS A 35 -26.07 -10.31 8.45
CA LYS A 35 -25.25 -9.52 7.52
C LYS A 35 -24.33 -8.53 8.24
N VAL A 36 -24.79 -7.93 9.33
CA VAL A 36 -23.94 -7.04 10.15
C VAL A 36 -22.83 -7.84 10.84
N ALA A 37 -23.14 -9.01 11.38
CA ALA A 37 -22.14 -9.88 12.00
C ALA A 37 -21.07 -10.35 10.99
N GLU A 38 -21.48 -10.75 9.79
CA GLU A 38 -20.58 -11.10 8.68
C GLU A 38 -19.72 -9.90 8.26
N ALA A 39 -20.33 -8.73 8.06
CA ALA A 39 -19.60 -7.52 7.70
C ALA A 39 -18.57 -7.11 8.76
N ASN A 40 -18.89 -7.25 10.05
CA ASN A 40 -17.95 -6.98 11.14
C ASN A 40 -16.79 -7.97 11.14
N LYS A 41 -17.06 -9.27 10.93
CA LYS A 41 -16.01 -10.29 10.83
C LYS A 41 -15.08 -10.03 9.65
N ASP A 42 -15.64 -9.64 8.50
CA ASP A 42 -14.85 -9.31 7.31
C ASP A 42 -14.00 -8.04 7.54
N LEU A 43 -14.55 -7.04 8.25
CA LEU A 43 -13.82 -5.85 8.64
C LEU A 43 -12.66 -6.17 9.60
N ASP A 44 -12.90 -7.00 10.61
CA ASP A 44 -11.87 -7.43 11.57
C ASP A 44 -10.73 -8.17 10.86
N LYS A 45 -11.07 -9.13 9.99
CA LYS A 45 -10.09 -9.86 9.18
C LYS A 45 -9.30 -8.91 8.27
N ALA A 46 -9.95 -7.96 7.62
CA ALA A 46 -9.28 -6.98 6.77
C ALA A 46 -8.30 -6.10 7.58
N ASN A 47 -8.64 -5.75 8.82
CA ASN A 47 -7.76 -4.99 9.71
C ASN A 47 -6.55 -5.82 10.19
N GLU A 48 -6.74 -7.11 10.48
CA GLU A 48 -5.66 -8.04 10.83
C GLU A 48 -4.68 -8.21 9.66
N GLU A 49 -5.18 -8.49 8.45
CA GLU A 49 -4.38 -8.61 7.24
C GLU A 49 -3.61 -7.32 6.93
N TYR A 50 -4.27 -6.17 7.08
CA TYR A 50 -3.66 -4.86 6.90
C TYR A 50 -2.49 -4.63 7.86
N THR A 51 -2.69 -4.91 9.15
CA THR A 51 -1.65 -4.73 10.17
C THR A 51 -0.48 -5.70 9.95
N ALA A 52 -0.79 -6.96 9.61
CA ALA A 52 0.23 -7.96 9.29
C ALA A 52 1.06 -7.59 8.05
N ASP A 53 0.45 -7.01 7.02
CA ASP A 53 1.17 -6.53 5.83
C ASP A 53 2.15 -5.41 6.16
N ILE A 54 1.78 -4.49 7.07
CA ILE A 54 2.70 -3.44 7.54
C ILE A 54 3.91 -4.06 8.23
N GLU A 55 3.72 -4.97 9.19
CA GLU A 55 4.85 -5.58 9.91
C GLU A 55 5.74 -6.41 8.99
N LYS A 56 5.14 -7.18 8.08
CA LYS A 56 5.90 -7.91 7.06
C LYS A 56 6.75 -6.97 6.22
N TYR A 57 6.18 -5.86 5.75
CA TYR A 57 6.90 -4.87 4.95
C TYR A 57 8.05 -4.22 5.74
N ARG A 58 7.89 -4.00 7.06
CA ARG A 58 8.99 -3.52 7.91
C ARG A 58 10.16 -4.52 7.96
N VAL A 59 9.87 -5.80 8.12
CA VAL A 59 10.89 -6.86 8.13
C VAL A 59 11.62 -6.97 6.79
N GLU A 60 10.88 -6.99 5.68
CA GLU A 60 11.47 -7.07 4.34
C GLU A 60 12.41 -5.91 4.04
N ASN A 61 12.05 -4.69 4.43
CA ASN A 61 12.88 -3.52 4.21
C ASN A 61 14.07 -3.44 5.18
N ALA A 62 13.96 -3.97 6.40
CA ALA A 62 15.11 -4.10 7.30
C ALA A 62 16.23 -4.96 6.68
N ALA A 63 15.88 -6.02 5.95
CA ALA A 63 16.86 -6.84 5.24
C ALA A 63 17.55 -6.09 4.08
N LYS A 64 16.78 -5.31 3.29
CA LYS A 64 17.33 -4.47 2.21
C LYS A 64 18.28 -3.40 2.76
N VAL A 65 17.88 -2.76 3.84
CA VAL A 65 18.68 -1.81 4.61
C VAL A 65 20.02 -2.42 5.05
N ALA A 66 20.00 -3.63 5.63
CA ALA A 66 21.23 -4.28 6.08
C ALA A 66 22.18 -4.58 4.90
N ALA A 67 21.64 -4.90 3.73
CA ALA A 67 22.43 -5.09 2.52
C ALA A 67 23.07 -3.78 2.03
N ASN A 68 22.35 -2.66 2.08
CA ASN A 68 22.87 -1.33 1.77
C ASN A 68 24.01 -0.92 2.71
N ASP A 69 23.80 -1.10 4.03
CA ASP A 69 24.79 -0.78 5.06
C ASP A 69 26.10 -1.58 4.85
N LYS A 70 25.97 -2.87 4.49
CA LYS A 70 27.12 -3.72 4.14
C LYS A 70 27.85 -3.21 2.89
N ALA A 71 27.12 -2.92 1.81
CA ALA A 71 27.71 -2.42 0.56
C ALA A 71 28.45 -1.09 0.77
N LEU A 72 27.90 -0.21 1.61
CA LEU A 72 28.55 1.04 2.03
C LEU A 72 29.87 0.80 2.76
N ALA A 73 29.89 -0.11 3.73
CA ALA A 73 31.10 -0.43 4.47
C ALA A 73 32.20 -0.98 3.55
N GLU A 74 31.84 -1.90 2.64
CA GLU A 74 32.76 -2.45 1.63
C GLU A 74 33.29 -1.37 0.69
N PHE A 75 32.43 -0.44 0.26
CA PHE A 75 32.83 0.65 -0.62
C PHE A 75 33.77 1.65 0.09
N LYS A 76 33.52 1.97 1.36
CA LYS A 76 34.44 2.81 2.19
C LYS A 76 35.84 2.22 2.26
N ILE A 77 35.95 0.89 2.38
CA ILE A 77 37.25 0.20 2.39
C ILE A 77 37.94 0.33 1.03
N ARG A 78 37.21 0.11 -0.08
CA ARG A 78 37.76 0.22 -1.44
C ARG A 78 38.34 1.61 -1.74
N ILE A 79 37.64 2.68 -1.35
CA ILE A 79 38.09 4.05 -1.67
C ILE A 79 39.24 4.52 -0.78
N ALA A 80 39.65 3.75 0.23
CA ALA A 80 40.71 4.13 1.16
C ALA A 80 42.11 4.19 0.52
N SER A 81 42.29 3.59 -0.67
CA SER A 81 43.52 3.70 -1.46
C SER A 81 43.43 4.73 -2.59
N GLU A 82 42.26 5.33 -2.81
CA GLU A 82 42.05 6.31 -3.89
C GLU A 82 42.80 7.62 -3.62
N LYS A 83 43.09 8.36 -4.71
CA LYS A 83 43.64 9.72 -4.63
C LYS A 83 42.72 10.62 -3.78
N LYS A 84 43.31 11.60 -3.08
CA LYS A 84 42.59 12.46 -2.13
C LYS A 84 41.31 13.07 -2.74
N GLU A 85 41.41 13.68 -3.92
CA GLU A 85 40.27 14.32 -4.59
C GLU A 85 39.15 13.33 -4.94
N THR A 86 39.52 12.18 -5.52
CA THR A 86 38.58 11.08 -5.83
C THR A 86 37.91 10.54 -4.57
N ARG A 87 38.68 10.33 -3.50
CA ARG A 87 38.18 9.86 -2.21
C ARG A 87 37.21 10.85 -1.60
N GLU A 88 37.52 12.14 -1.61
CA GLU A 88 36.64 13.19 -1.09
C GLU A 88 35.31 13.26 -1.87
N ALA A 89 35.34 13.10 -3.19
CA ALA A 89 34.13 13.02 -4.01
C ALA A 89 33.27 11.80 -3.64
N TYR A 90 33.89 10.63 -3.46
CA TYR A 90 33.16 9.43 -3.03
C TYR A 90 32.62 9.55 -1.60
N LEU A 91 33.38 10.12 -0.67
CA LEU A 91 32.92 10.33 0.71
C LEU A 91 31.70 11.26 0.78
N LYS A 92 31.66 12.33 -0.03
CA LYS A 92 30.46 13.17 -0.15
C LYS A 92 29.27 12.37 -0.65
N LYS A 93 29.47 11.54 -1.68
CA LYS A 93 28.38 10.72 -2.22
C LYS A 93 27.88 9.69 -1.22
N ILE A 94 28.79 9.06 -0.48
CA ILE A 94 28.45 8.14 0.62
C ILE A 94 27.60 8.84 1.67
N ALA A 95 27.99 10.03 2.11
CA ALA A 95 27.23 10.78 3.12
C ALA A 95 25.81 11.15 2.64
N GLU A 96 25.64 11.49 1.36
CA GLU A 96 24.30 11.71 0.78
C GLU A 96 23.43 10.45 0.83
N LEU A 97 24.00 9.29 0.49
CA LEU A 97 23.27 8.03 0.47
C LEU A 97 22.96 7.54 1.89
N GLU A 98 23.88 7.69 2.83
CA GLU A 98 23.65 7.39 4.25
C GLU A 98 22.51 8.24 4.82
N LYS A 99 22.47 9.54 4.46
CA LYS A 99 21.36 10.41 4.87
C LYS A 99 20.03 9.91 4.30
N LYS A 100 19.97 9.59 3.00
CA LYS A 100 18.75 9.07 2.36
C LYS A 100 18.29 7.76 2.99
N ASP A 101 19.22 6.84 3.24
CA ASP A 101 18.93 5.56 3.89
C ASP A 101 18.37 5.76 5.31
N SER A 102 18.96 6.66 6.10
CA SER A 102 18.46 7.04 7.42
C SER A 102 17.07 7.69 7.35
N ASP A 103 16.82 8.56 6.37
CA ASP A 103 15.53 9.22 6.20
C ASP A 103 14.43 8.19 5.84
N LEU A 104 14.73 7.20 5.00
CA LEU A 104 13.81 6.10 4.66
C LEU A 104 13.57 5.18 5.86
N LYS A 105 14.62 4.79 6.60
CA LYS A 105 14.49 4.02 7.85
C LYS A 105 13.51 4.69 8.81
N LYS A 106 13.67 6.00 9.01
CA LYS A 106 12.77 6.78 9.87
C LYS A 106 11.35 6.84 9.31
N ARG A 107 11.19 7.08 8.01
CA ARG A 107 9.87 7.14 7.37
C ARG A 107 9.07 5.84 7.54
N LEU A 108 9.72 4.68 7.47
CA LEU A 108 9.09 3.38 7.68
C LEU A 108 8.75 3.11 9.16
N ALA A 109 9.63 3.53 10.07
CA ALA A 109 9.39 3.40 11.51
C ALA A 109 8.24 4.30 11.99
N ASP A 110 8.16 5.52 11.45
CA ASP A 110 7.16 6.52 11.83
C ASP A 110 5.79 6.30 11.14
N TYR A 111 5.71 5.39 10.15
CA TYR A 111 4.45 5.09 9.47
C TYR A 111 3.42 4.51 10.45
N LYS A 112 2.29 5.20 10.54
CA LYS A 112 1.13 4.79 11.34
C LYS A 112 0.05 4.24 10.43
N ALA A 113 -0.70 3.28 10.95
CA ALA A 113 -1.84 2.70 10.25
C ALA A 113 -2.93 3.77 10.06
N THR A 114 -3.02 4.35 8.86
CA THR A 114 -3.97 5.41 8.48
C THR A 114 -5.01 4.95 7.45
N GLY A 115 -5.13 3.64 7.24
CA GLY A 115 -6.06 3.03 6.30
C GLY A 115 -5.36 2.39 5.09
N LYS A 116 -6.07 1.46 4.43
CA LYS A 116 -5.52 0.60 3.37
C LYS A 116 -5.06 1.38 2.14
N ASP A 117 -5.77 2.44 1.75
CA ASP A 117 -5.42 3.24 0.56
C ASP A 117 -4.12 4.02 0.79
N ASN A 118 -4.02 4.69 1.94
CA ASN A 118 -2.81 5.39 2.36
C ASN A 118 -1.61 4.44 2.46
N TRP A 119 -1.85 3.19 2.85
CA TRP A 119 -0.83 2.17 2.88
C TRP A 119 -0.32 1.75 1.50
N GLN A 120 -1.20 1.60 0.51
CA GLN A 120 -0.74 1.27 -0.85
C GLN A 120 0.05 2.42 -1.48
N ILE A 121 -0.37 3.67 -1.26
CA ILE A 121 0.37 4.86 -1.70
C ILE A 121 1.75 4.88 -1.06
N PHE A 122 1.80 4.73 0.27
CA PHE A 122 3.05 4.68 1.03
C PHE A 122 4.00 3.60 0.51
N LYS A 123 3.52 2.35 0.34
CA LYS A 123 4.33 1.25 -0.17
C LYS A 123 4.89 1.53 -1.55
N THR A 124 4.09 2.15 -2.42
CA THR A 124 4.50 2.46 -3.80
C THR A 124 5.65 3.47 -3.79
N GLU A 125 5.48 4.59 -3.09
CA GLU A 125 6.51 5.63 -2.97
C GLU A 125 7.75 5.11 -2.25
N PHE A 126 7.59 4.36 -1.16
CA PHE A 126 8.70 3.77 -0.42
C PHE A 126 9.51 2.77 -1.23
N SER A 127 8.83 1.89 -1.97
CA SER A 127 9.52 0.91 -2.80
C SER A 127 10.30 1.61 -3.91
N HIS A 128 9.71 2.64 -4.53
CA HIS A 128 10.39 3.44 -5.53
C HIS A 128 11.67 4.09 -4.99
N ASP A 129 11.58 4.78 -3.85
CA ASP A 129 12.74 5.46 -3.25
C ASP A 129 13.83 4.47 -2.81
N MET A 130 13.45 3.30 -2.29
CA MET A 130 14.40 2.23 -1.94
C MET A 130 15.09 1.63 -3.18
N ASP A 131 14.37 1.48 -4.29
CA ASP A 131 14.94 0.97 -5.53
C ASP A 131 15.90 2.00 -6.16
N GLU A 132 15.58 3.29 -6.11
CA GLU A 132 16.50 4.36 -6.51
C GLU A 132 17.76 4.39 -5.64
N LEU A 133 17.61 4.23 -4.33
CA LEU A 133 18.73 4.15 -3.39
C LEU A 133 19.63 2.95 -3.69
N GLY A 134 19.04 1.78 -3.93
CA GLY A 134 19.78 0.57 -4.30
C GLY A 134 20.55 0.72 -5.61
N LYS A 135 19.96 1.37 -6.62
CA LYS A 135 20.65 1.71 -7.88
C LYS A 135 21.82 2.65 -7.63
N ALA A 136 21.64 3.69 -6.83
CA ALA A 136 22.71 4.64 -6.51
C ALA A 136 23.88 3.97 -5.77
N PHE A 137 23.62 3.00 -4.89
CA PHE A 137 24.68 2.18 -4.28
C PHE A 137 25.39 1.30 -5.30
N LYS A 138 24.64 0.65 -6.20
CA LYS A 138 25.23 -0.17 -7.25
C LYS A 138 26.15 0.66 -8.15
N ASP A 139 25.72 1.85 -8.56
CA ASP A 139 26.48 2.76 -9.41
C ASP A 139 27.79 3.23 -8.75
N LEU A 140 27.83 3.36 -7.42
CA LEU A 140 29.08 3.59 -6.68
C LEU A 140 30.04 2.42 -6.79
N THR A 141 29.53 1.19 -6.75
CA THR A 141 30.36 -0.02 -6.72
C THR A 141 30.88 -0.44 -8.10
N VAL A 142 30.21 -0.03 -9.19
CA VAL A 142 30.67 -0.29 -10.56
C VAL A 142 31.97 0.48 -10.77
N ASN A 143 33.05 -0.25 -11.10
CA ASN A 143 34.31 0.35 -11.48
C ASN A 143 34.10 1.15 -12.76
N ASN A 144 33.91 2.46 -12.64
CA ASN A 144 34.08 3.38 -13.76
C ASN A 144 35.57 3.49 -14.04
N VAL A 145 36.13 2.43 -14.66
CA VAL A 145 37.42 2.51 -15.35
C VAL A 145 37.17 3.48 -16.50
N LYS A 146 37.43 4.77 -16.26
CA LYS A 146 37.70 5.69 -17.36
C LYS A 146 39.15 5.43 -17.74
N ASP A 147 39.31 4.67 -18.82
CA ASP A 147 40.56 4.60 -19.58
C ASP A 147 41.03 6.00 -20.01
#